data_AF-A0A2D8KTV8-F1
#
_entry.id   AF-A0A2D8KTV8-F1
#
_cell.length_a   1.000
_cell.length_b   1.000
_cell.length_c   1.000
_cell.angle_alpha   90.00
_cell.angle_beta   90.00
_cell.angle_gamma   90.00
#
_symmetry.space_group_name_H-M   'P 1'
#
loop_
_entity.id
_entity.type
_entity.pdbx_description
1 polymer ?
#
loop_
_entity_poly.entity_id
_entity_poly.type
_entity_poly.pdbx_seq_one_letter_code
_entity_poly.pdbx_strand_id
1 'polypeptide(L)' 'MIKILALVMTIGGAIALVMGVLGIFGSVALMLSPWALTILGFVFFVAGISMLKYRKDTDEVQAQRQN' A
#
# COMPACT_ATOMS: atom_id res chain seq x y z
N MET A 1 -3.72 -14.15 -7.38
CA MET A 1 -4.72 -13.06 -7.39
C MET A 1 -4.47 -12.05 -6.27
N ILE A 2 -4.70 -12.38 -5.00
CA ILE A 2 -4.55 -11.44 -3.86
C ILE A 2 -3.10 -10.90 -3.67
N LYS A 3 -2.09 -11.72 -4.02
CA LYS A 3 -0.67 -11.37 -3.97
C LYS A 3 -0.31 -10.22 -4.92
N ILE A 4 -0.93 -10.18 -6.10
CA ILE A 4 -0.71 -9.14 -7.11
C ILE A 4 -1.39 -7.84 -6.67
N LEU A 5 -2.59 -7.91 -6.09
CA LEU A 5 -3.27 -6.74 -5.54
C LEU A 5 -2.47 -6.10 -4.40
N ALA A 6 -1.99 -6.92 -3.45
CA ALA A 6 -1.17 -6.44 -2.34
C ALA A 6 0.16 -5.82 -2.83
N LEU A 7 0.78 -6.41 -3.86
CA LEU A 7 1.99 -5.86 -4.49
C LEU A 7 1.72 -4.49 -5.13
N VAL A 8 0.66 -4.37 -5.93
CA VAL A 8 0.29 -3.11 -6.60
C VAL A 8 -0.09 -2.03 -5.59
N MET A 9 -0.84 -2.36 -4.53
CA MET A 9 -1.14 -1.42 -3.44
C MET A 9 0.12 -0.95 -2.71
N THR A 10 1.07 -1.86 -2.46
CA THR A 10 2.33 -1.51 -1.80
C THR A 10 3.18 -0.61 -2.69
N ILE A 11 3.35 -0.94 -3.96
CA ILE A 11 4.14 -0.13 -4.89
C ILE A 11 3.47 1.23 -5.15
N GLY A 12 2.15 1.25 -5.38
CA GLY A 12 1.39 2.48 -5.57
C GLY A 12 1.40 3.37 -4.33
N GLY A 13 1.24 2.79 -3.13
CA GLY A 13 1.34 3.49 -1.86
C GLY A 13 2.74 4.06 -1.62
N ALA A 14 3.81 3.33 -1.96
CA ALA A 14 5.18 3.80 -1.85
C ALA A 14 5.45 5.02 -2.75
N ILE A 15 4.99 4.97 -4.01
CA ILE A 15 5.16 6.08 -4.96
C ILE A 15 4.39 7.31 -4.47
N ALA A 16 3.15 7.14 -4.02
CA ALA A 16 2.34 8.22 -3.47
C ALA A 16 2.97 8.82 -2.20
N LEU A 17 3.55 7.99 -1.33
CA LEU A 17 4.27 8.43 -0.14
C LEU A 17 5.49 9.29 -0.51
N VAL A 18 6.34 8.82 -1.43
CA VAL A 18 7.54 9.55 -1.86
C VAL A 18 7.15 10.89 -2.49
N MET A 19 6.16 10.90 -3.38
CA MET A 19 5.67 12.13 -3.99
C MET A 19 5.10 13.10 -2.94
N GLY A 20 4.39 12.60 -1.94
CA GLY A 20 3.82 13.41 -0.87
C GLY A 20 4.90 14.05 -0.02
N VAL A 21 5.90 13.26 0.39
CA VAL A 21 7.04 13.75 1.18
C VAL A 21 7.83 14.80 0.40
N LEU A 22 8.13 14.56 -0.87
CA LEU A 22 8.79 15.54 -1.73
C LEU A 22 7.97 16.83 -1.89
N GLY A 23 6.64 16.71 -1.95
CA GLY A 23 5.72 17.85 -1.98
C GLY A 23 5.68 18.64 -0.66
N ILE A 24 5.79 17.98 0.51
CA ILE A 24 5.84 18.65 1.82
C ILE A 24 7.05 19.57 1.92
N PHE A 25 8.20 19.13 1.39
CA PHE A 25 9.42 19.94 1.37
C PHE A 25 9.46 20.98 0.24
N GLY A 26 8.36 21.14 -0.53
CA GLY A 26 8.26 22.11 -1.62
C GLY A 26 9.12 21.77 -2.84
N SER A 27 9.65 20.54 -2.92
CA SER A 27 10.52 20.11 -4.02
C SER A 27 9.75 19.77 -5.29
N VAL A 28 8.42 19.61 -5.21
CA VAL A 28 7.55 19.26 -6.34
C VAL A 28 6.21 19.97 -6.18
N ALA A 29 5.80 20.73 -7.20
CA ALA A 29 4.47 21.34 -7.25
C ALA A 29 3.42 20.26 -7.62
N LEU A 30 2.60 19.88 -6.65
CA LEU A 30 1.51 18.92 -6.84
C LEU A 30 0.16 19.66 -6.89
N MET A 31 -0.74 19.26 -7.79
CA MET A 31 -2.12 19.78 -7.84
C MET A 31 -2.98 19.39 -6.61
N LEU A 32 -2.48 18.48 -5.77
CA LEU A 32 -3.13 17.98 -4.56
C LEU A 32 -2.35 18.41 -3.31
N SER A 33 -3.05 18.51 -2.17
CA SER A 33 -2.43 18.76 -0.87
C SER A 33 -1.33 17.73 -0.57
N PRO A 34 -0.05 18.14 -0.43
CA PRO A 34 1.07 17.22 -0.19
C PRO A 34 0.91 16.41 1.10
N TRP A 35 0.31 17.02 2.12
CA TRP A 35 0.00 16.36 3.39
C TRP A 35 -1.04 15.25 3.21
N ALA A 36 -2.10 15.50 2.43
CA ALA A 36 -3.11 14.49 2.15
C ALA A 36 -2.51 13.32 1.36
N LEU A 37 -1.67 13.61 0.35
CA LEU A 37 -1.01 12.57 -0.45
C LEU A 37 -0.07 11.71 0.41
N THR A 38 0.68 12.33 1.32
CA THR A 38 1.59 11.63 2.25
C THR A 38 0.82 10.71 3.19
N ILE A 39 -0.25 11.19 3.81
CA ILE A 39 -1.06 10.38 4.74
C ILE A 39 -1.72 9.22 3.99
N LEU A 40 -2.30 9.49 2.82
CA LEU A 40 -2.93 8.45 2.00
C LEU A 40 -1.89 7.40 1.56
N GLY A 41 -0.74 7.84 1.05
CA GLY A 41 0.37 6.96 0.67
C GLY A 41 0.86 6.11 1.84
N PHE A 42 0.96 6.69 3.04
CA PHE A 42 1.36 5.97 4.25
C PHE A 42 0.36 4.88 4.64
N VAL A 43 -0.94 5.21 4.70
CA VAL A 43 -1.99 4.23 5.02
C VAL A 43 -2.02 3.10 3.98
N PHE A 44 -1.96 3.43 2.69
CA PHE A 44 -1.95 2.43 1.62
C PHE A 44 -0.69 1.55 1.64
N PHE A 45 0.47 2.13 1.93
CA PHE A 45 1.73 1.41 2.02
C PHE A 45 1.72 0.41 3.19
N VAL A 46 1.32 0.86 4.38
CA VAL A 46 1.21 -0.02 5.57
C VAL A 46 0.15 -1.10 5.36
N ALA A 47 -1.01 -0.75 4.78
CA ALA A 47 -2.05 -1.71 4.44
C ALA A 47 -1.54 -2.75 3.42
N GLY A 48 -0.87 -2.32 2.36
CA GLY A 48 -0.27 -3.21 1.35
C GLY A 48 0.76 -4.18 1.94
N ILE A 49 1.66 -3.68 2.80
CA ILE A 49 2.63 -4.52 3.51
C ILE A 49 1.94 -5.51 4.44
N SER A 50 0.92 -5.06 5.19
CA SER A 50 0.17 -5.94 6.10
C SER A 50 -0.50 -7.09 5.35
N MET A 51 -1.04 -6.81 4.16
CA MET A 51 -1.66 -7.78 3.27
C MET A 51 -0.64 -8.75 2.65
N LEU A 52 0.58 -8.27 2.33
CA LEU A 52 1.68 -9.12 1.90
C LEU A 52 2.20 -10.03 3.02
N LYS A 53 2.13 -9.58 4.28
CA LYS A 53 2.60 -10.33 5.46
C LYS A 53 1.60 -11.40 5.91
N TYR A 54 0.30 -11.20 5.70
CA TYR A 54 -0.76 -12.14 6.07
C TYR A 54 -0.90 -13.28 5.03
N ARG A 55 0.18 -14.06 4.83
CA ARG A 55 0.19 -15.22 3.91
C ARG A 55 -0.20 -16.55 4.54
N LYS A 56 -0.43 -16.63 5.86
CA LYS A 56 -0.68 -17.93 6.50
C LYS A 56 -2.11 -18.44 6.36
N ASP A 57 -3.12 -17.58 6.24
CA ASP A 57 -4.50 -18.09 6.31
C ASP A 57 -5.18 -18.32 4.96
N THR A 58 -4.94 -17.59 3.86
CA THR A 58 -5.80 -17.80 2.68
C THR A 58 -5.52 -19.10 1.92
N ASP A 59 -4.26 -19.52 1.83
CA ASP A 59 -3.90 -20.77 1.14
C ASP A 59 -4.15 -22.00 2.07
N GLU A 60 -4.01 -21.87 3.40
CA GLU A 60 -4.30 -22.96 4.36
C GLU A 60 -5.80 -23.08 4.74
N VAL A 61 -6.55 -21.97 4.85
CA VAL A 61 -8.00 -21.99 5.13
C VAL A 61 -8.81 -22.57 3.97
N GLN A 62 -8.33 -22.43 2.73
CA GLN A 62 -8.98 -23.11 1.59
C GLN A 62 -8.72 -24.62 1.59
N ALA A 63 -7.52 -25.07 1.97
CA ALA A 63 -7.21 -26.49 2.12
C ALA A 63 -7.95 -27.14 3.31
N GLN A 64 -8.20 -26.39 4.39
CA GLN A 64 -8.92 -26.88 5.58
C GLN A 64 -10.44 -26.96 5.38
N ARG A 65 -11.03 -26.18 4.47
CA ARG A 65 -12.47 -26.25 4.13
C ARG A 65 -12.84 -27.42 3.20
N GLN A 66 -11.87 -28.14 2.66
CA GLN A 66 -12.09 -29.22 1.69
C GLN A 66 -11.92 -30.63 2.30
N ASN A 67 -11.61 -30.73 3.59
CA ASN A 67 -11.68 -31.97 4.39
C ASN A 67 -12.92 -31.95 5.30
#